data_AF-A0A376MS00-F1
#
_entry.id   AF-A0A376MS00-F1
#
_cell.length_a   1.000
_cell.length_b   1.000
_cell.length_c   1.000
_cell.angle_alpha   90.00
_cell.angle_beta   90.00
_cell.angle_gamma   90.00
#
_symmetry.space_group_name_H-M   'P 1'
#
loop_
_entity.id
_entity.type
_entity.pdbx_description
1 polymer ?
#
loop_
_entity_poly.entity_id
_entity_poly.type
_entity_poly.pdbx_seq_one_letter_code
_entity_poly.pdbx_strand_id
1 'polypeptide(L)' 'MAKLTLQEQLLKAGLVTSKKRRRSRETAKKSRVQAREARAAVEETKRHSLSVINSLASSKTSGVGERI' A
#
# COMPACT_ATOMS: atom_id res chain seq x y z
N MET A 1 -15.04 -28.03 19.86
CA MET A 1 -13.64 -27.62 20.13
C MET A 1 -13.14 -26.76 18.99
N ALA A 2 -12.59 -25.58 19.24
CA ALA A 2 -11.94 -24.82 18.18
C ALA A 2 -10.68 -25.58 17.74
N LYS A 3 -10.57 -25.88 16.45
CA LYS A 3 -9.42 -26.57 15.88
C LYS A 3 -8.22 -25.64 15.97
N LEU A 4 -7.15 -26.07 16.66
CA LEU A 4 -5.91 -25.31 16.77
C LEU A 4 -5.37 -24.98 15.38
N THR A 5 -4.88 -23.76 15.20
CA THR A 5 -4.17 -23.38 13.97
C THR A 5 -2.87 -24.18 13.85
N LEU A 6 -2.37 -24.39 12.63
CA LEU A 6 -1.09 -25.09 12.41
C LEU A 6 0.05 -24.48 13.23
N GLN A 7 0.12 -23.15 13.35
CA GLN A 7 1.14 -22.49 14.19
C GLN A 7 0.98 -22.76 15.69
N GLU A 8 -0.24 -22.98 16.17
CA GLU A 8 -0.53 -23.35 17.55
C GLU A 8 -0.18 -24.80 17.83
N GLN A 9 -0.49 -25.70 16.89
CA GLN A 9 -0.06 -27.09 16.94
C GLN A 9 1.47 -27.20 16.98
N LEU A 10 2.17 -26.50 16.09
CA LEU A 10 3.63 -26.52 16.02
C LEU A 10 4.31 -25.90 17.26
N LEU A 11 3.73 -24.87 17.88
CA LEU A 11 4.25 -24.33 19.15
C LEU A 11 4.02 -25.32 20.30
N LYS A 12 2.83 -25.93 20.37
CA LYS A 12 2.52 -26.92 21.39
C LYS A 12 3.44 -28.15 21.28
N ALA A 13 3.82 -28.53 20.06
CA ALA A 13 4.77 -29.59 19.78
C ALA A 13 6.26 -29.18 19.97
N GLY A 14 6.55 -27.93 20.36
CA GLY A 14 7.92 -27.45 20.55
C GLY A 14 8.71 -27.20 19.26
N LEU A 15 8.10 -27.34 18.08
CA LEU A 15 8.74 -27.19 16.77
C LEU A 15 8.90 -25.72 16.35
N VAL A 16 8.19 -24.81 17.01
CA VAL A 16 8.28 -23.36 16.79
C VAL A 16 8.32 -22.66 18.14
N THR A 17 9.14 -21.61 18.28
CA THR A 17 9.20 -20.81 19.50
C THR A 17 8.24 -19.62 19.44
N SER A 18 7.75 -19.18 20.60
CA SER A 18 6.93 -17.96 20.74
C SER A 18 7.61 -16.73 20.12
N LYS A 19 8.95 -16.64 20.26
CA LYS A 19 9.78 -15.58 19.64
C LYS A 19 9.74 -15.63 18.12
N LYS A 20 9.88 -16.83 17.51
CA LYS A 20 9.81 -17.01 16.05
C LYS A 20 8.42 -16.66 15.52
N ARG A 21 7.36 -17.09 16.21
CA ARG A 21 5.97 -16.77 15.86
C ARG A 21 5.71 -15.25 15.89
N ARG A 22 6.16 -14.56 16.95
CA ARG A 22 6.02 -13.10 17.08
C ARG A 22 6.74 -12.37 15.94
N ARG A 23 8.01 -12.71 15.68
CA ARG A 23 8.79 -12.09 14.59
C ARG A 23 8.13 -12.29 13.23
N SER A 24 7.65 -13.50 12.93
CA SER A 24 6.95 -13.77 11.66
C SER A 24 5.72 -12.86 11.47
N ARG A 25 4.89 -12.68 12.51
CA ARG A 25 3.75 -11.76 12.48
C ARG A 25 4.18 -10.29 12.30
N GLU A 26 5.23 -9.87 12.97
CA GLU A 26 5.77 -8.50 12.84
C GLU A 26 6.30 -8.21 11.44
N THR A 27 7.07 -9.12 10.86
CA THR A 27 7.59 -8.99 9.49
C THR A 27 6.46 -8.95 8.46
N ALA A 28 5.44 -9.81 8.61
CA ALA A 28 4.27 -9.80 7.74
C ALA A 28 3.50 -8.47 7.83
N LYS A 29 3.34 -7.90 9.03
CA LYS A 29 2.72 -6.58 9.23
C LYS A 29 3.52 -5.46 8.57
N LYS A 30 4.85 -5.44 8.76
CA LYS A 30 5.74 -4.43 8.15
C LYS A 30 5.66 -4.45 6.61
N SER A 31 5.75 -5.64 6.00
CA SER A 31 5.62 -5.78 4.55
C SER A 31 4.29 -5.25 4.02
N ARG A 32 3.17 -5.53 4.73
CA ARG A 32 1.85 -5.01 4.36
C ARG A 32 1.77 -3.48 4.44
N VAL A 33 2.40 -2.88 5.44
CA VAL A 33 2.44 -1.42 5.61
C VAL A 33 3.25 -0.78 4.49
N GLN A 34 4.45 -1.29 4.21
CA GLN A 34 5.28 -0.79 3.10
C GLN A 34 4.57 -0.87 1.75
N ALA A 35 3.87 -1.98 1.47
CA ALA A 35 3.10 -2.11 0.24
C ALA A 35 1.94 -1.09 0.13
N ARG A 36 1.36 -0.67 1.26
CA ARG A 36 0.32 0.37 1.27
C ARG A 36 0.92 1.76 1.09
N GLU A 37 1.99 2.08 1.80
CA GLU A 37 2.70 3.35 1.70
C GLU A 37 3.22 3.59 0.27
N ALA A 38 3.82 2.56 -0.35
CA ALA A 38 4.28 2.64 -1.73
C ALA A 38 3.13 2.89 -2.72
N ARG A 39 1.96 2.26 -2.51
CA ARG A 39 0.77 2.52 -3.34
C ARG A 39 0.24 3.94 -3.17
N ALA A 40 0.18 4.43 -1.93
CA ALA A 40 -0.28 5.79 -1.63
C ALA A 40 0.63 6.85 -2.28
N ALA A 41 1.95 6.70 -2.17
CA ALA A 41 2.92 7.60 -2.79
C ALA A 41 2.78 7.65 -4.33
N VAL A 42 2.56 6.50 -4.96
CA VAL A 42 2.29 6.42 -6.40
C VAL A 42 0.97 7.10 -6.77
N GLU A 43 -0.07 6.93 -5.96
CA GLU A 43 -1.38 7.55 -6.20
C GLU A 43 -1.32 9.08 -6.08
N GLU A 44 -0.61 9.61 -5.08
CA GLU A 44 -0.40 11.05 -4.90
C GLU A 44 0.34 11.66 -6.09
N THR A 45 1.40 11.00 -6.55
CA THR A 45 2.16 11.44 -7.73
C THR A 45 1.27 11.49 -8.98
N LYS A 46 0.43 10.45 -9.19
CA LYS A 46 -0.52 10.42 -10.31
C LYS A 46 -1.55 11.55 -10.23
N ARG A 47 -2.11 11.82 -9.05
CA ARG A 47 -3.07 12.91 -8.83
C ARG A 47 -2.43 14.26 -9.16
N HIS A 48 -1.19 14.49 -8.75
CA HIS A 48 -0.46 15.70 -9.08
C HIS A 48 -0.26 15.87 -10.59
N SER A 49 0.22 14.81 -11.27
CA SER A 49 0.38 14.84 -12.73
C SER A 49 -0.93 15.12 -13.47
N LEU A 50 -2.04 14.49 -13.05
CA LEU A 50 -3.36 14.74 -13.64
C LEU A 50 -3.84 16.18 -13.42
N SER A 51 -3.59 16.75 -12.24
CA SER A 51 -3.92 18.14 -11.95
C SER A 51 -3.13 19.12 -12.82
N VAL A 52 -1.83 18.88 -13.02
CA VAL A 52 -0.97 19.65 -13.92
C VAL A 52 -1.48 19.56 -15.36
N ILE A 53 -1.79 18.36 -15.84
CA ILE A 53 -2.32 18.14 -17.20
C ILE A 53 -3.65 18.87 -17.38
N ASN A 54 -4.56 18.77 -16.41
CA ASN A 54 -5.86 19.44 -16.49
C ASN A 54 -5.73 20.96 -16.52
N SER A 55 -4.82 21.52 -15.72
CA SER A 55 -4.54 22.96 -15.69
C SER A 55 -3.89 23.46 -16.99
N LEU A 56 -3.03 22.65 -17.60
CA LEU A 56 -2.46 22.94 -18.93
C LEU A 56 -3.49 22.81 -20.05
N ALA A 57 -4.49 21.95 -19.89
CA ALA A 57 -5.56 21.80 -20.88
C ALA A 57 -6.50 23.02 -20.83
N SER A 58 -6.89 23.48 -19.64
CA SER A 58 -7.77 24.65 -19.50
C SER A 58 -7.12 25.95 -20.00
N SER A 59 -5.82 26.14 -19.78
CA SER A 59 -5.09 27.32 -20.28
C SER A 59 -4.92 27.31 -21.82
N LYS A 60 -4.83 26.14 -22.43
CA LYS A 60 -4.81 26.00 -23.90
C LYS A 60 -6.17 26.32 -24.51
N THR A 61 -7.28 26.01 -23.85
CA THR A 61 -8.62 26.28 -24.37
C THR A 61 -9.01 27.76 -24.32
N SER A 62 -8.50 28.53 -23.34
CA SER A 62 -8.78 29.98 -23.26
C SER A 62 -8.02 30.80 -24.32
N GLY A 63 -6.80 30.39 -24.70
CA GLY A 63 -6.00 31.11 -25.71
C GLY A 63 -6.39 30.85 -27.18
N VAL A 64 -7.37 29.97 -27.44
CA VAL A 64 -7.88 29.71 -28.80
C VAL A 64 -9.09 30.60 -29.13
N GLY A 65 -9.83 31.09 -28.11
CA GLY A 65 -10.99 31.97 -28.30
C GLY A 65 -10.66 33.46 -28.49
N GLU A 66 -9.47 33.91 -28.11
CA GLU A 66 -9.04 35.32 -28.21
C GLU A 66 -8.27 35.66 -29.51
N ARG A 67 -8.13 34.69 -30.43
CA ARG A 67 -7.38 34.87 -31.69
C ARG A 67 -8.26 35.01 -32.95
N ILE A 68 -9.51 35.48 -32.80
CA ILE A 68 -10.42 35.76 -33.93
C ILE A 68 -10.82 37.23 -33.92
#